data_AF-A0A6M1ZR59-F1
#
_entry.id   AF-A0A6M1ZR59-F1
#
_cell.length_a   1.000
_cell.length_b   1.000
_cell.length_c   1.000
_cell.angle_alpha   90.00
_cell.angle_beta   90.00
_cell.angle_gamma   90.00
#
_symmetry.space_group_name_H-M   'P 1'
#
loop_
_entity.id
_entity.type
_entity.pdbx_description
1 polymer ?
#
loop_
_entity_poly.entity_id
_entity_poly.type
_entity_poly.pdbx_seq_one_letter_code
_entity_poly.pdbx_strand_id
1 'polypeptide(L)'
;MNESFFCLSDMVDLFKRKKNIIFFSSFIAFIFVFLFFAKFDLKYTSYALFQDGSLKKGVSKGLESIIFNNSSNSSNKAASFFKTQKIIKQVVEKLALQIEEVKEDKFIDKYKKNFILNYRAELNKELKTPRFFYFQDAKYEKTKPTFIYLRFLSKDCFEVLDENHFFLTKSNIQEKIKIKDLEFSLVEPVKNLKLNQEYKIKISPWIDITKHVISKLKIISSKDNTNLLNLSYPSRDKKISLLLLDTLMQTYIDILKKENDEINNEQLNFLKEKKENLLTELNLALKEYEDYLIELTKNSYETGLDTEISALLNTKKIFFKELEEIDKNIICLEDQIDSKFTNDRIHPKIKEITQKICDLNNRKDQISFFNLNMLDQKSINKKIKKLKNIQDELDQNEFILKNFKNSIFKNSIFSKYNVLIDTNPQKKEFEKHLIQRQKDLHLFKGILNNLNSIKNIEVLDLDILQKKYLDLSSKKDKINLDLEHLNFIIKNLANGKT
;
A
#
# COMPACT_ATOMS: atom_id res chain seq x y z
N MET A 1 -29.53 -48.29 -78.42
CA MET A 1 -29.09 -47.96 -77.05
C MET A 1 -30.30 -48.12 -76.16
N ASN A 2 -30.33 -49.12 -75.29
CA ASN A 2 -31.48 -49.35 -74.41
C ASN A 2 -31.35 -48.42 -73.20
N GLU A 3 -32.05 -47.30 -73.24
CA GLU A 3 -32.26 -46.45 -72.08
C GLU A 3 -33.13 -47.24 -71.08
N SER A 4 -32.48 -47.81 -70.07
CA SER A 4 -33.19 -48.42 -68.95
C SER A 4 -33.62 -47.29 -68.02
N PHE A 5 -34.90 -46.92 -68.12
CA PHE A 5 -35.52 -46.03 -67.15
C PHE A 5 -35.60 -46.77 -65.81
N PHE A 6 -34.78 -46.37 -64.85
CA PHE A 6 -34.91 -46.82 -63.47
C PHE A 6 -36.21 -46.25 -62.90
N CYS A 7 -37.21 -47.09 -62.70
CA CYS A 7 -38.45 -46.71 -62.05
C CYS A 7 -38.30 -46.82 -60.52
N LEU A 8 -38.99 -45.93 -59.78
CA LEU A 8 -39.04 -45.98 -58.31
C LEU A 8 -39.56 -47.33 -57.77
N SER A 9 -40.39 -48.04 -58.55
CA SER A 9 -40.83 -49.40 -58.26
C SER A 9 -39.68 -50.41 -58.17
N ASP A 10 -38.65 -50.26 -59.02
CA ASP A 10 -37.50 -51.18 -59.05
C ASP A 10 -36.63 -51.01 -57.80
N MET A 11 -36.53 -49.79 -57.27
CA MET A 11 -35.88 -49.56 -55.98
C MET A 11 -36.63 -50.28 -54.86
N VAL A 12 -37.97 -50.15 -54.80
CA VAL A 12 -38.79 -50.80 -53.76
C VAL A 12 -38.63 -52.32 -53.81
N ASP A 13 -38.62 -52.91 -55.00
CA ASP A 13 -38.44 -54.35 -55.15
C ASP A 13 -37.02 -54.81 -54.82
N LEU A 14 -36.00 -53.97 -55.04
CA LEU A 14 -34.64 -54.20 -54.56
C LEU A 14 -34.56 -54.19 -53.02
N PHE A 15 -35.22 -53.24 -52.36
CA PHE A 15 -35.36 -53.21 -50.89
C PHE A 15 -36.07 -54.46 -50.35
N LYS A 16 -37.13 -54.93 -51.03
CA LYS A 16 -37.83 -56.17 -50.65
C LYS A 16 -36.94 -57.42 -50.84
N ARG A 17 -36.27 -57.54 -51.99
CA ARG A 17 -35.37 -58.67 -52.31
C ARG A 17 -34.20 -58.77 -51.34
N LYS A 18 -33.69 -57.63 -50.85
CA LYS A 18 -32.56 -57.57 -49.90
C LYS A 18 -32.99 -57.21 -48.48
N LYS A 19 -34.28 -57.34 -48.12
CA LYS A 19 -34.83 -56.95 -46.82
C LYS A 19 -34.03 -57.51 -45.64
N ASN A 20 -33.59 -58.76 -45.71
CA ASN A 20 -32.81 -59.39 -44.64
C ASN A 20 -31.45 -58.73 -44.44
N ILE A 21 -30.76 -58.34 -45.53
CA ILE A 21 -29.46 -57.67 -45.46
C ILE A 21 -29.64 -56.26 -44.87
N ILE A 22 -30.69 -55.57 -45.27
CA ILE A 22 -30.99 -54.20 -44.80
C ILE A 22 -31.37 -54.23 -43.33
N PHE A 23 -32.20 -55.19 -42.92
CA PHE A 23 -32.56 -55.39 -41.52
C PHE A 23 -31.33 -55.74 -40.67
N PHE A 24 -30.48 -56.65 -41.14
CA PHE A 24 -29.25 -57.04 -40.45
C PHE A 24 -28.26 -55.87 -40.34
N SER A 25 -28.06 -55.11 -41.41
CA SER A 25 -27.22 -53.90 -41.42
C SER A 25 -27.77 -52.84 -40.45
N SER A 26 -29.08 -52.60 -40.46
CA SER A 26 -29.75 -51.68 -39.52
C SER A 26 -29.61 -52.16 -38.07
N PHE A 27 -29.73 -53.45 -37.81
CA PHE A 27 -29.54 -54.03 -36.49
C PHE A 27 -28.10 -53.89 -36.00
N ILE A 28 -27.11 -54.12 -36.87
CA ILE A 28 -25.70 -53.88 -36.55
C ILE A 28 -25.47 -52.40 -36.25
N ALA A 29 -25.96 -51.49 -37.09
CA ALA A 29 -25.85 -50.05 -36.87
C ALA A 29 -26.50 -49.65 -35.54
N PHE A 30 -27.67 -50.20 -35.22
CA PHE A 30 -28.34 -49.99 -33.94
C PHE A 30 -27.48 -50.48 -32.77
N ILE A 31 -26.90 -51.68 -32.84
CA ILE A 31 -25.98 -52.18 -31.80
C ILE A 31 -24.78 -51.25 -31.64
N PHE A 32 -24.17 -50.79 -32.73
CA PHE A 32 -23.03 -49.88 -32.67
C PHE A 32 -23.40 -48.55 -32.01
N VAL A 33 -24.52 -47.95 -32.41
CA VAL A 33 -25.05 -46.71 -31.82
C VAL A 33 -25.39 -46.91 -30.34
N PHE A 34 -26.03 -48.04 -29.99
CA PHE A 34 -26.35 -48.39 -28.62
C PHE A 34 -25.10 -48.56 -27.76
N LEU A 35 -24.09 -49.29 -28.23
CA LEU A 35 -22.80 -49.44 -27.55
C LEU A 35 -22.07 -48.11 -27.43
N PHE A 36 -22.16 -47.24 -28.44
CA PHE A 36 -21.62 -45.88 -28.40
C PHE A 36 -22.30 -45.04 -27.31
N PHE A 37 -23.64 -45.05 -27.23
CA PHE A 37 -24.36 -44.35 -26.16
C PHE A 37 -24.09 -44.93 -24.76
N ALA A 38 -23.92 -46.26 -24.65
CA ALA A 38 -23.57 -46.91 -23.40
C ALA A 38 -22.15 -46.57 -22.90
N LYS A 39 -21.25 -46.05 -23.77
CA LYS A 39 -19.92 -45.56 -23.36
C LYS A 39 -19.97 -44.23 -22.61
N PHE A 40 -21.01 -43.41 -22.82
CA PHE A 40 -21.04 -42.08 -22.22
C PHE A 40 -21.36 -42.15 -20.72
N ASP A 41 -20.43 -41.63 -19.93
CA ASP A 41 -20.64 -41.42 -18.49
C ASP A 41 -21.51 -40.17 -18.29
N LEU A 42 -22.71 -40.36 -17.72
CA LEU A 42 -23.61 -39.27 -17.39
C LEU A 42 -23.02 -38.37 -16.29
N LYS A 43 -23.16 -37.06 -16.46
CA LYS A 43 -22.60 -36.04 -15.56
C LYS A 43 -23.65 -34.98 -15.27
N TYR A 44 -23.72 -34.56 -14.02
CA TYR A 44 -24.40 -33.35 -13.59
C TYR A 44 -23.56 -32.13 -13.94
N THR A 45 -24.20 -31.07 -14.41
CA THR A 45 -23.59 -29.74 -14.56
C THR A 45 -24.17 -28.82 -13.51
N SER A 46 -23.32 -28.36 -12.60
CA SER A 46 -23.67 -27.26 -11.70
C SER A 46 -23.36 -25.93 -12.39
N TYR A 47 -24.21 -24.93 -12.15
CA TYR A 47 -24.05 -23.57 -12.66
C TYR A 47 -24.02 -22.60 -11.47
N ALA A 48 -23.14 -21.62 -11.52
CA ALA A 48 -23.08 -20.53 -10.57
C ALA A 48 -22.93 -19.20 -11.32
N LEU A 49 -23.57 -18.16 -10.79
CA LEU A 49 -23.46 -16.79 -11.30
C LEU A 49 -22.55 -16.02 -10.34
N PHE A 50 -21.51 -15.39 -10.87
CA PHE A 50 -20.57 -14.59 -10.11
C PHE A 50 -20.50 -13.18 -10.70
N GLN A 51 -20.73 -12.17 -9.88
CA GLN A 51 -20.65 -10.77 -10.30
C GLN A 51 -19.36 -10.14 -9.73
N ASP A 52 -18.47 -9.72 -10.62
CA ASP A 52 -17.29 -8.96 -10.23
C ASP A 52 -17.65 -7.47 -10.03
N GLY A 53 -17.26 -6.91 -8.89
CA GLY A 53 -17.48 -5.51 -8.52
C GLY A 53 -16.51 -4.50 -9.17
N SER A 54 -15.52 -4.97 -9.93
CA SER A 54 -14.36 -4.18 -10.39
C SER A 54 -14.61 -3.08 -11.45
N LEU A 55 -15.86 -2.70 -11.76
CA LEU A 55 -16.14 -1.74 -12.85
C LEU A 55 -15.80 -0.27 -12.57
N LYS A 56 -15.40 0.13 -11.36
CA LYS A 56 -14.87 1.48 -11.15
C LYS A 56 -13.38 1.50 -11.50
N LYS A 57 -13.10 1.61 -12.81
CA LYS A 57 -11.79 1.91 -13.42
C LYS A 57 -11.01 2.90 -12.53
N GLY A 58 -9.88 2.49 -11.96
CA GLY A 58 -9.09 3.43 -11.16
C GLY A 58 -7.72 2.99 -10.66
N VAL A 59 -7.56 1.87 -9.96
CA VAL A 59 -6.56 1.92 -8.85
C VAL A 59 -5.32 1.01 -8.93
N SER A 60 -5.21 -0.04 -9.72
CA SER A 60 -4.11 -1.02 -9.49
C SER A 60 -3.19 -1.33 -10.68
N LYS A 61 -2.59 -0.32 -11.34
CA LYS A 61 -1.69 -0.58 -12.50
C LYS A 61 -0.32 -1.20 -12.17
N GLY A 62 0.12 -1.26 -10.91
CA GLY A 62 1.50 -1.62 -10.55
C GLY A 62 1.82 -3.12 -10.60
N LEU A 63 1.04 -3.96 -9.91
CA LEU A 63 1.27 -5.40 -9.80
C LEU A 63 0.39 -6.24 -10.73
N GLU A 64 -0.70 -5.65 -11.25
CA GLU A 64 -1.57 -6.27 -12.25
C GLU A 64 -0.84 -6.63 -13.55
N SER A 65 0.19 -5.88 -13.92
CA SER A 65 0.97 -6.15 -15.14
C SER A 65 1.84 -7.41 -15.02
N ILE A 66 2.27 -7.79 -13.81
CA ILE A 66 3.19 -8.90 -13.58
C ILE A 66 2.46 -10.25 -13.58
N ILE A 67 1.23 -10.30 -13.07
CA ILE A 67 0.43 -11.54 -13.01
C ILE A 67 -0.27 -11.84 -14.35
N PHE A 68 -0.63 -10.81 -15.12
CA PHE A 68 -1.46 -10.94 -16.32
C PHE A 68 -0.71 -10.78 -17.66
N ASN A 69 0.62 -10.73 -17.66
CA ASN A 69 1.42 -10.46 -18.87
C ASN A 69 1.31 -11.53 -19.99
N ASN A 70 0.60 -12.64 -19.75
CA ASN A 70 0.35 -13.70 -20.74
C ASN A 70 -1.12 -13.83 -21.19
N SER A 71 -2.05 -13.00 -20.70
CA SER A 71 -3.45 -13.04 -21.15
C SER A 71 -3.77 -11.83 -22.03
N SER A 72 -3.19 -11.80 -23.22
CA SER A 72 -3.60 -10.91 -24.31
C SER A 72 -4.95 -11.36 -24.87
N ASN A 73 -6.02 -11.08 -24.14
CA ASN A 73 -7.37 -10.93 -24.66
C ASN A 73 -8.21 -10.27 -23.56
N SER A 74 -9.07 -9.34 -23.97
CA SER A 74 -10.00 -8.54 -23.16
C SER A 74 -11.04 -9.35 -22.35
N SER A 75 -10.79 -10.64 -22.10
CA SER A 75 -11.60 -11.48 -21.22
C SER A 75 -11.49 -11.01 -19.78
N ASN A 76 -12.64 -10.92 -19.10
CA ASN A 76 -12.78 -10.61 -17.69
C ASN A 76 -11.62 -11.13 -16.81
N LYS A 77 -10.94 -10.23 -16.09
CA LYS A 77 -9.83 -10.55 -15.17
C LYS A 77 -10.20 -11.62 -14.13
N ALA A 78 -11.43 -11.56 -13.60
CA ALA A 78 -11.93 -12.59 -12.68
C ALA A 78 -11.97 -13.98 -13.32
N ALA A 79 -12.29 -14.09 -14.62
CA ALA A 79 -12.37 -15.38 -15.32
C ALA A 79 -11.00 -16.04 -15.51
N SER A 80 -9.95 -15.26 -15.78
CA SER A 80 -8.59 -15.79 -15.85
C SER A 80 -8.07 -16.18 -14.46
N PHE A 81 -8.37 -15.37 -13.44
CA PHE A 81 -7.98 -15.64 -12.06
C PHE A 81 -8.61 -16.95 -11.53
N PHE A 82 -9.90 -17.20 -11.77
CA PHE A 82 -10.55 -18.48 -11.43
C PHE A 82 -9.89 -19.71 -12.07
N LYS A 83 -9.15 -19.55 -13.18
CA LYS A 83 -8.41 -20.63 -13.86
C LYS A 83 -6.95 -20.74 -13.39
N THR A 84 -6.49 -19.86 -12.50
CA THR A 84 -5.13 -19.89 -11.98
C THR A 84 -4.92 -21.11 -11.09
N GLN A 85 -3.77 -21.77 -11.24
CA GLN A 85 -3.41 -22.96 -10.47
C GLN A 85 -3.41 -22.70 -8.96
N LYS A 86 -3.06 -21.50 -8.51
CA LYS A 86 -3.06 -21.10 -7.09
C LYS A 86 -4.41 -21.34 -6.42
N ILE A 87 -5.51 -20.88 -7.03
CA ILE A 87 -6.87 -21.01 -6.48
C ILE A 87 -7.31 -22.47 -6.55
N ILE A 88 -7.17 -23.08 -7.72
CA ILE A 88 -7.68 -24.42 -7.95
C ILE A 88 -6.91 -25.42 -7.08
N LYS A 89 -5.61 -25.21 -6.82
CA LYS A 89 -4.84 -25.98 -5.85
C LYS A 89 -5.48 -25.94 -4.47
N GLN A 90 -5.79 -24.75 -3.94
CA GLN A 90 -6.43 -24.62 -2.63
C GLN A 90 -7.81 -25.29 -2.59
N VAL A 91 -8.60 -25.19 -3.66
CA VAL A 91 -9.89 -25.88 -3.77
C VAL A 91 -9.72 -27.40 -3.81
N VAL A 92 -8.73 -27.89 -4.59
CA VAL A 92 -8.40 -29.31 -4.70
C VAL A 92 -7.96 -29.88 -3.34
N GLU A 93 -7.17 -29.11 -2.58
CA GLU A 93 -6.72 -29.48 -1.25
C GLU A 93 -7.90 -29.51 -0.25
N LYS A 94 -8.67 -28.42 -0.14
CA LYS A 94 -9.85 -28.33 0.77
C LYS A 94 -10.85 -29.46 0.54
N LEU A 95 -11.19 -29.74 -0.73
CA LEU A 95 -12.18 -30.77 -1.09
C LEU A 95 -11.59 -32.17 -1.28
N ALA A 96 -10.30 -32.35 -0.98
CA ALA A 96 -9.58 -33.60 -1.12
C ALA A 96 -9.78 -34.29 -2.48
N LEU A 97 -9.80 -33.53 -3.57
CA LEU A 97 -10.05 -34.06 -4.91
C LEU A 97 -8.92 -34.97 -5.42
N GLN A 98 -7.78 -34.98 -4.72
CA GLN A 98 -6.64 -35.85 -4.97
C GLN A 98 -6.92 -37.31 -4.64
N ILE A 99 -7.89 -37.58 -3.78
CA ILE A 99 -8.17 -38.91 -3.26
C ILE A 99 -9.34 -39.50 -4.05
N GLU A 100 -9.06 -40.60 -4.75
CA GLU A 100 -10.03 -41.33 -5.56
C GLU A 100 -10.10 -42.80 -5.11
N GLU A 101 -11.31 -43.31 -4.97
CA GLU A 101 -11.51 -44.74 -4.72
C GLU A 101 -11.26 -45.53 -6.01
N VAL A 102 -10.48 -46.61 -5.91
CA VAL A 102 -10.26 -47.51 -7.05
C VAL A 102 -11.30 -48.60 -7.00
N LYS A 103 -12.15 -48.65 -8.04
CA LYS A 103 -13.04 -49.79 -8.26
C LYS A 103 -12.54 -50.62 -9.41
N GLU A 104 -12.28 -51.88 -9.12
CA GLU A 104 -12.00 -52.91 -10.12
C GLU A 104 -13.33 -53.39 -10.71
N ASP A 105 -14.01 -52.50 -11.43
CA ASP A 105 -15.18 -52.87 -12.21
C ASP A 105 -14.71 -53.51 -13.52
N LYS A 106 -15.20 -54.73 -13.83
CA LYS A 106 -15.01 -55.33 -15.15
C LYS A 106 -15.63 -54.44 -16.21
N PHE A 107 -15.07 -54.41 -17.43
CA PHE A 107 -15.56 -53.57 -18.53
C PHE A 107 -17.08 -53.69 -18.73
N ILE A 108 -17.61 -54.93 -18.75
CA ILE A 108 -19.05 -55.20 -18.95
C ILE A 108 -19.91 -54.57 -17.84
N ASP A 109 -19.44 -54.60 -16.59
CA ASP A 109 -20.16 -54.03 -15.46
C ASP A 109 -20.21 -52.51 -15.54
N LYS A 110 -19.15 -51.87 -16.07
CA LYS A 110 -19.15 -50.43 -16.35
C LYS A 110 -20.23 -50.06 -17.38
N TYR A 111 -20.33 -50.78 -18.49
CA TYR A 111 -21.35 -50.54 -19.52
C TYR A 111 -22.77 -50.72 -18.97
N LYS A 112 -23.02 -51.83 -18.23
CA LYS A 112 -24.31 -52.08 -17.60
C LYS A 112 -24.68 -50.96 -16.61
N LYS A 113 -23.72 -50.54 -15.77
CA LYS A 113 -23.92 -49.43 -14.83
C LYS A 113 -24.26 -48.13 -15.55
N ASN A 114 -23.52 -47.79 -16.61
CA ASN A 114 -23.78 -46.57 -17.38
C ASN A 114 -25.14 -46.60 -18.07
N PHE A 115 -25.52 -47.74 -18.67
CA PHE A 115 -26.84 -47.90 -19.26
C PHE A 115 -27.96 -47.72 -18.23
N ILE A 116 -27.85 -48.35 -17.06
CA ILE A 116 -28.83 -48.20 -15.97
C ILE A 116 -28.91 -46.74 -15.49
N LEU A 117 -27.77 -46.05 -15.41
CA LEU A 117 -27.72 -44.64 -15.02
C LEU A 117 -28.37 -43.74 -16.08
N ASN A 118 -28.09 -43.96 -17.37
CA ASN A 118 -28.69 -43.22 -18.47
C ASN A 118 -30.21 -43.44 -18.49
N TYR A 119 -30.66 -44.69 -18.38
CA TYR A 119 -32.09 -45.01 -18.30
C TYR A 119 -32.77 -44.35 -17.09
N ARG A 120 -32.11 -44.30 -15.93
CA ARG A 120 -32.62 -43.58 -14.75
C ARG A 120 -32.68 -42.08 -14.97
N ALA A 121 -31.69 -41.50 -15.64
CA ALA A 121 -31.65 -40.08 -15.96
C ALA A 121 -32.81 -39.68 -16.87
N GLU A 122 -33.10 -40.48 -17.91
CA GLU A 122 -34.26 -40.29 -18.79
C GLU A 122 -35.59 -40.35 -18.03
N LEU A 123 -35.66 -41.18 -16.99
CA LEU A 123 -36.80 -41.24 -16.07
C LEU A 123 -36.83 -40.13 -15.01
N ASN A 124 -35.95 -39.13 -15.10
CA ASN A 124 -35.78 -38.04 -14.12
C ASN A 124 -35.56 -38.54 -12.68
N LYS A 125 -34.98 -39.74 -12.52
CA LYS A 125 -34.63 -40.29 -11.20
C LYS A 125 -33.25 -39.81 -10.78
N GLU A 126 -33.09 -39.56 -9.48
CA GLU A 126 -31.79 -39.21 -8.93
C GLU A 126 -30.76 -40.31 -9.17
N LEU A 127 -29.58 -39.92 -9.67
CA LEU A 127 -28.48 -40.84 -9.86
C LEU A 127 -27.85 -41.10 -8.50
N LYS A 128 -27.61 -42.38 -8.19
CA LYS A 128 -26.88 -42.74 -6.98
C LYS A 128 -25.47 -42.15 -7.05
N THR A 129 -25.10 -41.40 -6.03
CA THR A 129 -23.75 -40.82 -5.91
C THR A 129 -22.71 -41.94 -5.91
N PRO A 130 -21.67 -41.83 -6.74
CA PRO A 130 -20.69 -42.91 -6.91
C PRO A 130 -19.66 -42.97 -5.79
N ARG A 131 -19.53 -41.94 -4.94
CA ARG A 131 -18.51 -41.86 -3.88
C ARG A 131 -18.94 -42.58 -2.61
N PHE A 132 -17.97 -43.29 -2.06
CA PHE A 132 -18.07 -44.21 -0.92
C PHE A 132 -17.55 -43.53 0.34
N PHE A 133 -16.44 -42.81 0.21
CA PHE A 133 -15.82 -42.05 1.29
C PHE A 133 -15.82 -40.56 0.94
N TYR A 134 -16.00 -39.72 1.97
CA TYR A 134 -15.88 -38.28 1.85
C TYR A 134 -14.64 -37.80 2.62
N PHE A 135 -13.70 -37.20 1.90
CA PHE A 135 -12.44 -36.69 2.44
C PHE A 135 -12.42 -35.16 2.38
N GLN A 136 -11.64 -34.55 3.27
CA GLN A 136 -11.35 -33.12 3.29
C GLN A 136 -9.87 -32.86 3.59
N ASP A 137 -9.41 -31.66 3.24
CA ASP A 137 -8.05 -31.16 3.52
C ASP A 137 -6.93 -32.12 3.12
N ALA A 138 -7.03 -32.69 1.92
CA ALA A 138 -5.98 -33.57 1.41
C ALA A 138 -4.84 -32.78 0.80
N LYS A 139 -3.61 -33.09 1.20
CA LYS A 139 -2.39 -32.50 0.66
C LYS A 139 -1.44 -33.62 0.30
N TYR A 140 -1.13 -33.76 -0.99
CA TYR A 140 -0.17 -34.74 -1.47
C TYR A 140 0.81 -34.13 -2.45
N GLU A 141 2.10 -34.13 -2.09
CA GLU A 141 3.14 -33.35 -2.78
C GLU A 141 3.96 -34.14 -3.80
N LYS A 142 3.88 -35.48 -3.82
CA LYS A 142 4.67 -36.27 -4.78
C LYS A 142 4.18 -36.08 -6.22
N THR A 143 5.09 -36.32 -7.15
CA THR A 143 4.86 -36.24 -8.60
C THR A 143 4.18 -37.47 -9.19
N LYS A 144 4.24 -38.61 -8.51
CA LYS A 144 3.63 -39.88 -8.96
C LYS A 144 2.41 -40.23 -8.11
N PRO A 145 1.35 -40.80 -8.69
CA PRO A 145 0.26 -41.33 -7.90
C PRO A 145 0.74 -42.48 -7.01
N THR A 146 0.12 -42.61 -5.83
CA THR A 146 0.35 -43.71 -4.89
C THR A 146 -0.97 -44.34 -4.49
N PHE A 147 -0.91 -45.57 -4.02
CA PHE A 147 -2.06 -46.27 -3.47
C PHE A 147 -1.91 -46.45 -1.96
N ILE A 148 -3.02 -46.31 -1.25
CA ILE A 148 -3.10 -46.66 0.17
C ILE A 148 -4.32 -47.56 0.37
N TYR A 149 -4.33 -48.32 1.45
CA TYR A 149 -5.48 -49.11 1.84
C TYR A 149 -6.01 -48.62 3.18
N LEU A 150 -7.33 -48.42 3.27
CA LEU A 150 -8.00 -48.15 4.54
C LEU A 150 -8.60 -49.44 5.08
N ARG A 151 -8.31 -49.76 6.33
CA ARG A 151 -8.92 -50.89 7.04
C ARG A 151 -9.66 -50.39 8.27
N PHE A 152 -10.97 -50.59 8.30
CA PHE A 152 -11.80 -50.12 9.42
C PHE A 152 -11.86 -51.17 10.53
N LEU A 153 -11.38 -50.82 11.71
CA LEU A 153 -11.44 -51.69 12.89
C LEU A 153 -12.79 -51.54 13.61
N SER A 154 -13.34 -50.33 13.58
CA SER A 154 -14.66 -50.01 14.14
C SER A 154 -15.38 -49.02 13.21
N LYS A 155 -16.59 -48.58 13.59
CA LYS A 155 -17.33 -47.56 12.84
C LYS A 155 -16.63 -46.21 12.82
N ASP A 156 -15.83 -45.91 13.84
CA ASP A 156 -15.23 -44.60 14.07
C ASP A 156 -13.70 -44.61 13.95
N CYS A 157 -13.09 -45.79 13.80
CA CYS A 157 -11.64 -45.95 13.81
C CYS A 157 -11.15 -46.78 12.62
N PHE A 158 -10.08 -46.31 11.98
CA PHE A 158 -9.49 -46.95 10.82
C PHE A 158 -7.96 -46.89 10.85
N GLU A 159 -7.36 -47.83 10.14
CA GLU A 159 -5.93 -47.93 9.91
C GLU A 159 -5.63 -47.59 8.46
N VAL A 160 -4.52 -46.91 8.23
CA VAL A 160 -3.96 -46.64 6.91
C VAL A 160 -2.80 -47.60 6.68
N LEU A 161 -2.86 -48.33 5.59
CA LEU A 161 -1.83 -49.25 5.14
C LEU A 161 -1.19 -48.73 3.84
N ASP A 162 0.10 -49.01 3.66
CA ASP A 162 0.85 -48.69 2.44
C ASP A 162 0.50 -49.65 1.27
N GLU A 163 1.10 -49.43 0.09
CA GLU A 163 0.94 -50.29 -1.10
C GLU A 163 1.29 -51.76 -0.83
N ASN A 164 2.20 -52.00 0.10
CA ASN A 164 2.63 -53.34 0.54
C ASN A 164 1.82 -53.88 1.73
N HIS A 165 0.68 -53.27 2.06
CA HIS A 165 -0.17 -53.62 3.22
C HIS A 165 0.52 -53.47 4.59
N PHE A 166 1.64 -52.74 4.66
CA PHE A 166 2.27 -52.40 5.93
C PHE A 166 1.51 -51.30 6.64
N PHE A 167 1.34 -51.47 7.95
CA PHE A 167 0.70 -50.48 8.81
C PHE A 167 1.50 -49.16 8.83
N LEU A 168 0.83 -48.06 8.50
CA LEU A 168 1.40 -46.71 8.57
C LEU A 168 0.94 -45.97 9.83
N THR A 169 -0.39 -45.92 10.05
CA THR A 169 -0.98 -45.18 11.17
C THR A 169 -2.42 -45.62 11.43
N LYS A 170 -2.95 -45.24 12.59
CA LYS A 170 -4.34 -45.45 13.03
C LYS A 170 -4.93 -44.12 13.47
N SER A 171 -6.17 -43.83 13.09
CA SER A 171 -6.83 -42.57 13.43
C SER A 171 -8.35 -42.75 13.45
N ASN A 172 -9.05 -41.79 14.06
CA ASN A 172 -10.50 -41.77 14.05
C ASN A 172 -11.05 -40.95 12.88
N ILE A 173 -12.32 -41.14 12.57
CA ILE A 173 -13.03 -40.32 11.60
C ILE A 173 -13.05 -38.85 12.09
N GLN A 174 -12.92 -37.91 11.15
CA GLN A 174 -12.79 -36.46 11.32
C GLN A 174 -11.44 -35.98 11.88
N GLU A 175 -10.55 -36.88 12.28
CA GLU A 175 -9.19 -36.50 12.66
C GLU A 175 -8.31 -36.30 11.42
N LYS A 176 -7.38 -35.34 11.53
CA LYS A 176 -6.41 -35.06 10.47
C LYS A 176 -5.23 -36.03 10.58
N ILE A 177 -5.03 -36.82 9.54
CA ILE A 177 -3.91 -37.72 9.40
C ILE A 177 -2.77 -37.00 8.73
N LYS A 178 -1.55 -37.18 9.27
CA LYS A 178 -0.31 -36.74 8.64
C LYS A 178 0.63 -37.93 8.49
N ILE A 179 0.88 -38.29 7.25
CA ILE A 179 1.86 -39.28 6.81
C ILE A 179 2.88 -38.51 5.96
N LYS A 180 4.17 -38.86 5.99
CA LYS A 180 5.30 -38.13 5.39
C LYS A 180 4.94 -37.11 4.28
N ASP A 181 4.35 -37.57 3.18
CA ASP A 181 4.04 -36.76 2.00
C ASP A 181 2.53 -36.60 1.72
N LEU A 182 1.69 -37.00 2.68
CA LEU A 182 0.24 -37.09 2.57
C LEU A 182 -0.42 -36.61 3.86
N GLU A 183 -1.20 -35.54 3.78
CA GLU A 183 -2.16 -35.16 4.82
C GLU A 183 -3.58 -35.36 4.28
N PHE A 184 -4.53 -35.81 5.11
CA PHE A 184 -5.96 -35.78 4.79
C PHE A 184 -6.82 -36.01 6.04
N SER A 185 -8.11 -35.69 5.95
CA SER A 185 -9.12 -36.06 6.94
C SER A 185 -10.24 -36.86 6.27
N LEU A 186 -10.71 -37.92 6.93
CA LEU A 186 -11.87 -38.69 6.49
C LEU A 186 -13.09 -38.16 7.25
N VAL A 187 -14.06 -37.57 6.56
CA VAL A 187 -15.23 -36.92 7.18
C VAL A 187 -16.39 -37.90 7.33
N GLU A 188 -16.68 -38.67 6.28
CA GLU A 188 -17.77 -39.65 6.30
C GLU A 188 -17.32 -41.00 5.70
N PRO A 189 -17.57 -42.12 6.41
CA PRO A 189 -17.33 -43.45 5.89
C PRO A 189 -18.49 -43.91 4.99
N VAL A 190 -18.30 -45.06 4.35
CA VAL A 190 -19.33 -45.72 3.54
C VAL A 190 -20.54 -46.12 4.37
N LYS A 191 -21.75 -45.89 3.86
CA LYS A 191 -23.01 -46.33 4.53
C LYS A 191 -23.05 -47.82 4.86
N ASN A 192 -22.51 -48.66 3.96
CA ASN A 192 -22.40 -50.11 4.11
C ASN A 192 -20.95 -50.53 4.39
N LEU A 193 -20.35 -49.93 5.42
CA LEU A 193 -18.99 -50.23 5.85
C LEU A 193 -18.86 -51.69 6.30
N LYS A 194 -17.84 -52.39 5.81
CA LYS A 194 -17.46 -53.74 6.26
C LYS A 194 -16.19 -53.62 7.09
N LEU A 195 -16.26 -54.09 8.34
CA LEU A 195 -15.12 -54.07 9.25
C LEU A 195 -14.06 -55.08 8.79
N ASN A 196 -12.80 -54.76 9.06
CA ASN A 196 -11.61 -55.52 8.68
C ASN A 196 -11.44 -55.78 7.17
N GLN A 197 -12.26 -55.14 6.33
CA GLN A 197 -12.07 -55.13 4.89
C GLN A 197 -11.14 -53.98 4.50
N GLU A 198 -10.24 -54.26 3.56
CA GLU A 198 -9.33 -53.27 2.99
C GLU A 198 -9.99 -52.57 1.79
N TYR A 199 -9.95 -51.24 1.82
CA TYR A 199 -10.47 -50.37 0.78
C TYR A 199 -9.31 -49.68 0.08
N LYS A 200 -9.13 -49.99 -1.21
CA LYS A 200 -8.04 -49.44 -2.03
C LYS A 200 -8.36 -48.01 -2.47
N ILE A 201 -7.44 -47.11 -2.18
CA ILE A 201 -7.55 -45.68 -2.48
C ILE A 201 -6.34 -45.27 -3.30
N LYS A 202 -6.59 -44.53 -4.37
CA LYS A 202 -5.58 -43.89 -5.20
C LYS A 202 -5.45 -42.43 -4.81
N ILE A 203 -4.24 -42.00 -4.56
CA ILE A 203 -3.89 -40.61 -4.30
C ILE A 203 -3.15 -40.09 -5.53
N SER A 204 -3.69 -39.04 -6.14
CA SER A 204 -3.11 -38.44 -7.34
C SER A 204 -2.39 -37.12 -7.01
N PRO A 205 -1.29 -36.80 -7.72
CA PRO A 205 -0.61 -35.51 -7.59
C PRO A 205 -1.58 -34.34 -7.82
N TRP A 206 -1.45 -33.28 -7.02
CA TRP A 206 -2.36 -32.12 -7.12
C TRP A 206 -2.24 -31.44 -8.49
N ILE A 207 -1.07 -31.49 -9.12
CA ILE A 207 -0.81 -30.88 -10.44
C ILE A 207 -1.70 -31.50 -11.52
N ASP A 208 -1.85 -32.83 -11.53
CA ASP A 208 -2.66 -33.52 -12.53
C ASP A 208 -4.15 -33.26 -12.31
N ILE A 209 -4.57 -33.27 -11.04
CA ILE A 209 -5.95 -32.99 -10.66
C ILE A 209 -6.33 -31.54 -10.96
N THR A 210 -5.47 -30.56 -10.66
CA THR A 210 -5.73 -29.15 -10.99
C THR A 210 -5.87 -28.94 -12.50
N LYS A 211 -5.00 -29.53 -13.33
CA LYS A 211 -5.14 -29.49 -14.80
C LYS A 211 -6.47 -30.08 -15.26
N HIS A 212 -6.88 -31.20 -14.66
CA HIS A 212 -8.15 -31.85 -14.97
C HIS A 212 -9.38 -31.05 -14.50
N VAL A 213 -9.29 -30.35 -13.38
CA VAL A 213 -10.35 -29.41 -12.93
C VAL A 213 -10.44 -28.21 -13.87
N ILE A 214 -9.30 -27.61 -14.23
CA ILE A 214 -9.23 -26.47 -15.17
C ILE A 214 -9.87 -26.81 -16.51
N SER A 215 -9.56 -27.99 -17.07
CA SER A 215 -10.08 -28.39 -18.38
C SER A 215 -11.60 -28.60 -18.40
N LYS A 216 -12.19 -28.94 -17.25
CA LYS A 216 -13.63 -29.11 -17.08
C LYS A 216 -14.36 -27.82 -16.71
N LEU A 217 -13.69 -26.90 -16.03
CA LEU A 217 -14.28 -25.64 -15.58
C LEU A 217 -14.52 -24.71 -16.77
N LYS A 218 -15.80 -24.43 -17.04
CA LYS A 218 -16.22 -23.49 -18.08
C LYS A 218 -16.64 -22.19 -17.42
N ILE A 219 -16.03 -21.09 -17.89
CA ILE A 219 -16.31 -19.73 -17.42
C ILE A 219 -16.65 -18.91 -18.65
N ILE A 220 -17.87 -18.38 -18.69
CA ILE A 220 -18.39 -17.59 -19.81
C ILE A 220 -18.85 -16.25 -19.25
N SER A 221 -18.34 -15.14 -19.78
CA SER A 221 -18.90 -13.82 -19.48
C SER A 221 -20.23 -13.64 -20.20
N SER A 222 -21.23 -13.09 -19.51
CA SER A 222 -22.49 -12.73 -20.16
C SER A 222 -22.24 -11.69 -21.26
N LYS A 223 -22.95 -11.81 -22.38
CA LYS A 223 -22.87 -10.83 -23.49
C LYS A 223 -23.40 -9.47 -23.07
N ASP A 224 -24.42 -9.47 -22.21
CA ASP A 224 -25.13 -8.25 -21.81
C ASP A 224 -24.40 -7.52 -20.69
N ASN A 225 -23.73 -8.27 -19.80
CA ASN A 225 -22.99 -7.74 -18.67
C ASN A 225 -21.63 -8.41 -18.59
N THR A 226 -20.58 -7.71 -19.01
CA THR A 226 -19.21 -8.25 -18.92
C THR A 226 -18.86 -8.65 -17.49
N ASN A 227 -19.41 -8.00 -16.47
CA ASN A 227 -19.13 -8.28 -15.06
C ASN A 227 -19.73 -9.58 -14.53
N LEU A 228 -20.72 -10.12 -15.22
CA LEU A 228 -21.41 -11.31 -14.77
C LEU A 228 -20.79 -12.53 -15.45
N LEU A 229 -20.22 -13.40 -14.62
CA LEU A 229 -19.58 -14.64 -15.02
C LEU A 229 -20.51 -15.81 -14.73
N ASN A 230 -20.74 -16.62 -15.76
CA ASN A 230 -21.42 -17.89 -15.66
C ASN A 230 -20.35 -18.99 -15.51
N LEU A 231 -20.24 -19.53 -14.31
CA LEU A 231 -19.39 -20.65 -13.99
C LEU A 231 -20.18 -21.96 -14.18
N SER A 232 -19.58 -22.95 -14.81
CA SER A 232 -20.17 -24.29 -14.87
C SER A 232 -19.13 -25.39 -14.74
N TYR A 233 -19.49 -26.45 -14.01
CA TYR A 233 -18.61 -27.58 -13.75
C TYR A 233 -19.36 -28.92 -13.90
N PRO A 234 -18.95 -29.78 -14.87
CA PRO A 234 -19.52 -31.11 -15.03
C PRO A 234 -18.86 -32.14 -14.10
N SER A 235 -19.65 -32.77 -13.22
CA SER A 235 -19.23 -33.85 -12.33
C SER A 235 -20.22 -35.01 -12.34
N ARG A 236 -19.76 -36.23 -12.02
CA ARG A 236 -20.65 -37.37 -11.79
C ARG A 236 -21.44 -37.24 -10.48
N ASP A 237 -20.88 -36.51 -9.53
CA ASP A 237 -21.50 -36.27 -8.22
C ASP A 237 -22.00 -34.83 -8.13
N LYS A 238 -23.32 -34.69 -7.93
CA LYS A 238 -24.02 -33.40 -7.78
C LYS A 238 -23.50 -32.60 -6.58
N LYS A 239 -23.20 -33.26 -5.46
CA LYS A 239 -22.74 -32.56 -4.25
C LYS A 239 -21.36 -31.97 -4.49
N ILE A 240 -20.46 -32.73 -5.13
CA ILE A 240 -19.09 -32.28 -5.42
C ILE A 240 -19.10 -31.12 -6.40
N SER A 241 -19.92 -31.16 -7.47
CA SER A 241 -19.93 -30.05 -8.43
C SER A 241 -20.40 -28.74 -7.80
N LEU A 242 -21.39 -28.79 -6.91
CA LEU A 242 -21.83 -27.62 -6.14
C LEU A 242 -20.75 -27.15 -5.18
N LEU A 243 -20.25 -28.04 -4.32
CA LEU A 243 -19.21 -27.71 -3.35
C LEU A 243 -17.94 -27.17 -4.01
N LEU A 244 -17.57 -27.67 -5.19
CA LEU A 244 -16.42 -27.17 -5.94
C LEU A 244 -16.63 -25.73 -6.37
N LEU A 245 -17.79 -25.40 -6.95
CA LEU A 245 -18.08 -24.02 -7.36
C LEU A 245 -18.16 -23.08 -6.15
N ASP A 246 -18.83 -23.49 -5.08
CA ASP A 246 -18.95 -22.69 -3.86
C ASP A 246 -17.58 -22.45 -3.22
N THR A 247 -16.79 -23.51 -3.05
CA THR A 247 -15.42 -23.42 -2.48
C THR A 247 -14.51 -22.58 -3.37
N LEU A 248 -14.67 -22.66 -4.70
CA LEU A 248 -13.90 -21.87 -5.66
C LEU A 248 -14.24 -20.37 -5.55
N MET A 249 -15.52 -20.02 -5.43
CA MET A 249 -15.94 -18.63 -5.20
C MET A 249 -15.50 -18.11 -3.84
N GLN A 250 -15.62 -18.90 -2.78
CA GLN A 250 -15.16 -18.52 -1.44
C GLN A 250 -13.64 -18.31 -1.42
N THR A 251 -12.88 -19.25 -1.99
CA THR A 251 -11.42 -19.18 -2.04
C THR A 251 -10.95 -17.97 -2.86
N TYR A 252 -11.67 -17.62 -3.93
CA TYR A 252 -11.44 -16.37 -4.66
C TYR A 252 -11.60 -15.14 -3.75
N ILE A 253 -12.71 -15.06 -3.03
CA ILE A 253 -13.00 -13.94 -2.11
C ILE A 253 -11.95 -13.86 -1.00
N ASP A 254 -11.57 -15.00 -0.41
CA ASP A 254 -10.58 -15.08 0.66
C ASP A 254 -9.21 -14.58 0.21
N ILE A 255 -8.79 -14.95 -1.01
CA ILE A 255 -7.52 -14.47 -1.58
C ILE A 255 -7.57 -12.97 -1.81
N LEU A 256 -8.67 -12.43 -2.37
CA LEU A 256 -8.81 -10.99 -2.57
C LEU A 256 -8.76 -10.21 -1.25
N LYS A 257 -9.42 -10.73 -0.20
CA LYS A 257 -9.34 -10.14 1.14
C LYS A 257 -7.91 -10.12 1.65
N LYS A 258 -7.23 -11.27 1.58
CA LYS A 258 -5.85 -11.39 2.03
C LYS A 258 -4.91 -10.45 1.29
N GLU A 259 -5.02 -10.37 -0.04
CA GLU A 259 -4.20 -9.47 -0.86
C GLU A 259 -4.49 -7.99 -0.52
N ASN A 260 -5.76 -7.64 -0.28
CA ASN A 260 -6.13 -6.30 0.16
C ASN A 260 -5.58 -5.97 1.55
N ASP A 261 -5.62 -6.92 2.49
CA ASP A 261 -5.07 -6.75 3.83
C ASP A 261 -3.54 -6.61 3.78
N GLU A 262 -2.85 -7.40 2.96
CA GLU A 262 -1.40 -7.30 2.71
C GLU A 262 -1.04 -5.89 2.17
N ILE A 263 -1.76 -5.39 1.16
CA ILE A 263 -1.56 -4.05 0.59
C ILE A 263 -1.82 -2.95 1.63
N ASN A 264 -2.91 -3.06 2.39
CA ASN A 264 -3.26 -2.07 3.41
C ASN A 264 -2.17 -1.99 4.50
N ASN A 265 -1.64 -3.15 4.91
CA ASN A 265 -0.55 -3.21 5.87
C ASN A 265 0.75 -2.60 5.33
N GLU A 266 1.10 -2.86 4.07
CA GLU A 266 2.26 -2.23 3.41
C GLU A 266 2.11 -0.70 3.34
N GLN A 267 0.93 -0.21 2.98
CA GLN A 267 0.65 1.24 2.92
C GLN A 267 0.75 1.89 4.30
N LEU A 268 0.19 1.23 5.32
CA LEU A 268 0.25 1.71 6.70
C LEU A 268 1.70 1.76 7.20
N ASN A 269 2.49 0.73 6.92
CA ASN A 269 3.92 0.71 7.27
C ASN A 269 4.68 1.84 6.57
N PHE A 270 4.45 2.04 5.28
CA PHE A 270 5.07 3.14 4.53
C PHE A 270 4.72 4.52 5.09
N LEU A 271 3.45 4.74 5.48
CA LEU A 271 3.03 6.01 6.09
C LEU A 271 3.64 6.22 7.47
N LYS A 272 3.78 5.15 8.27
CA LYS A 272 4.46 5.21 9.58
C LYS A 272 5.94 5.54 9.41
N GLU A 273 6.64 4.87 8.49
CA GLU A 273 8.05 5.16 8.18
C GLU A 273 8.22 6.61 7.68
N LYS A 274 7.33 7.07 6.78
CA LYS A 274 7.35 8.45 6.30
C LYS A 274 7.13 9.47 7.42
N LYS A 275 6.23 9.19 8.36
CA LYS A 275 5.99 10.02 9.55
C LYS A 275 7.24 10.12 10.40
N GLU A 276 7.89 9.00 10.69
CA GLU A 276 9.13 8.96 11.46
C GLU A 276 10.24 9.75 10.76
N ASN A 277 10.41 9.57 9.46
CA ASN A 277 11.39 10.31 8.66
C ASN A 277 11.14 11.82 8.73
N LEU A 278 9.90 12.28 8.53
CA LEU A 278 9.57 13.72 8.65
C LEU A 278 9.80 14.27 10.06
N LEU A 279 9.53 13.49 11.11
CA LEU A 279 9.84 13.89 12.48
C LEU A 279 11.36 14.01 12.70
N THR A 280 12.15 13.10 12.13
CA THR A 280 13.62 13.20 12.21
C THR A 280 14.15 14.41 11.46
N GLU A 281 13.67 14.68 10.24
CA GLU A 281 14.05 15.87 9.46
C GLU A 281 13.68 17.17 10.19
N LEU A 282 12.48 17.23 10.77
CA LEU A 282 12.06 18.38 11.57
C LEU A 282 12.95 18.56 12.81
N ASN A 283 13.30 17.48 13.51
CA ASN A 283 14.19 17.55 14.67
C ASN A 283 15.61 17.99 14.30
N LEU A 284 16.13 17.55 13.15
CA LEU A 284 17.42 18.00 12.63
C LEU A 284 17.38 19.49 12.28
N ALA A 285 16.38 19.94 11.53
CA ALA A 285 16.21 21.35 11.18
C ALA A 285 16.06 22.26 12.42
N LEU A 286 15.37 21.78 13.47
CA LEU A 286 15.26 22.50 14.74
C LEU A 286 16.60 22.58 15.48
N LYS A 287 17.39 21.51 15.50
CA LYS A 287 18.73 21.50 16.11
C LYS A 287 19.71 22.41 15.37
N GLU A 288 19.75 22.33 14.05
CA GLU A 288 20.59 23.22 13.22
C GLU A 288 20.28 24.69 13.49
N TYR A 289 19.01 25.01 13.71
CA TYR A 289 18.60 26.36 14.05
C TYR A 289 18.92 26.75 15.50
N GLU A 290 18.78 25.84 16.45
CA GLU A 290 19.22 26.06 17.84
C GLU A 290 20.72 26.38 17.88
N ASP A 291 21.53 25.61 17.15
CA ASP A 291 22.97 25.84 17.01
C ASP A 291 23.27 27.20 16.38
N TYR A 292 22.55 27.58 15.32
CA TYR A 292 22.65 28.89 14.67
C TYR A 292 22.28 30.06 15.61
N LEU A 293 21.21 29.92 16.41
CA LEU A 293 20.82 30.92 17.42
C LEU A 293 21.88 31.04 18.54
N ILE A 294 22.46 29.92 18.98
CA ILE A 294 23.56 29.92 19.94
C ILE A 294 24.79 30.65 19.36
N GLU A 295 25.06 30.49 18.08
CA GLU A 295 26.16 31.18 17.39
C GLU A 295 25.90 32.69 17.22
N LEU A 296 24.68 33.08 16.83
CA LEU A 296 24.27 34.49 16.73
C LEU A 296 24.31 35.22 18.08
N THR A 297 23.84 34.57 19.15
CA THR A 297 23.87 35.15 20.51
C THR A 297 25.30 35.32 21.04
N LYS A 298 26.24 34.46 20.63
CA LYS A 298 27.67 34.63 20.93
C LYS A 298 28.31 35.78 20.15
N ASN A 299 27.84 36.06 18.94
CA ASN A 299 28.44 37.04 18.03
C ASN A 299 27.79 38.44 18.07
N SER A 300 26.79 38.69 18.92
CA SER A 300 26.20 40.01 19.18
C SER A 300 25.67 40.76 17.93
N TYR A 301 25.00 40.05 17.02
CA TYR A 301 24.26 40.64 15.90
C TYR A 301 22.74 40.58 16.18
N GLU A 302 22.13 41.70 16.57
CA GLU A 302 20.69 41.77 16.93
C GLU A 302 19.75 42.05 15.75
N THR A 303 20.26 42.34 14.54
CA THR A 303 19.42 42.81 13.43
C THR A 303 19.02 41.66 12.50
N GLY A 304 17.78 41.16 12.62
CA GLY A 304 17.18 40.20 11.68
C GLY A 304 16.46 38.99 12.30
N LEU A 305 16.58 38.81 13.63
CA LEU A 305 16.01 37.67 14.37
C LEU A 305 14.51 37.49 14.14
N ASP A 306 13.72 38.56 14.13
CA ASP A 306 12.27 38.47 13.92
C ASP A 306 11.88 37.91 12.54
N THR A 307 12.65 38.24 11.50
CA THR A 307 12.42 37.74 10.15
C THR A 307 12.83 36.27 9.99
N GLU A 308 13.85 35.81 10.71
CA GLU A 308 14.28 34.41 10.69
C GLU A 308 13.39 33.53 11.57
N ILE A 309 12.96 34.02 12.73
CA ILE A 309 11.99 33.34 13.62
C ILE A 309 10.65 33.16 12.88
N SER A 310 10.18 34.18 12.14
CA SER A 310 8.94 34.08 11.36
C SER A 310 9.06 33.13 10.16
N ALA A 311 10.22 33.09 9.48
CA ALA A 311 10.49 32.09 8.45
C ALA A 311 10.43 30.65 9.01
N LEU A 312 11.00 30.43 10.19
CA LEU A 312 11.02 29.11 10.80
C LEU A 312 9.67 28.69 11.38
N LEU A 313 8.90 29.62 11.93
CA LEU A 313 7.50 29.38 12.29
C LEU A 313 6.67 28.97 11.08
N ASN A 314 6.97 29.51 9.89
CA ASN A 314 6.32 29.09 8.65
C ASN A 314 6.77 27.70 8.21
N THR A 315 8.06 27.38 8.26
CA THR A 315 8.59 26.03 7.97
C THR A 315 8.00 24.99 8.92
N LYS A 316 7.97 25.29 10.23
CA LYS A 316 7.32 24.48 11.27
C LYS A 316 5.84 24.27 10.94
N LYS A 317 5.10 25.33 10.60
CA LYS A 317 3.68 25.22 10.20
C LYS A 317 3.47 24.32 8.98
N ILE A 318 4.39 24.33 8.01
CA ILE A 318 4.33 23.45 6.82
C ILE A 318 4.50 22.00 7.26
N PHE A 319 5.54 21.68 8.02
CA PHE A 319 5.76 20.32 8.53
C PHE A 319 4.62 19.82 9.43
N PHE A 320 4.08 20.67 10.31
CA PHE A 320 2.93 20.29 11.15
C PHE A 320 1.67 20.01 10.33
N LYS A 321 1.42 20.76 9.25
CA LYS A 321 0.31 20.45 8.33
C LYS A 321 0.51 19.11 7.62
N GLU A 322 1.72 18.81 7.18
CA GLU A 322 2.02 17.52 6.54
C GLU A 322 1.88 16.36 7.54
N LEU A 323 2.32 16.53 8.79
CA LEU A 323 2.12 15.55 9.86
C LEU A 323 0.64 15.34 10.17
N GLU A 324 -0.16 16.41 10.26
CA GLU A 324 -1.60 16.30 10.46
C GLU A 324 -2.30 15.58 9.30
N GLU A 325 -1.86 15.78 8.06
CA GLU A 325 -2.39 15.06 6.90
C GLU A 325 -2.02 13.57 6.93
N ILE A 326 -0.79 13.25 7.32
CA ILE A 326 -0.35 11.86 7.49
C ILE A 326 -1.13 11.19 8.63
N ASP A 327 -1.29 11.85 9.77
CA ASP A 327 -2.05 11.31 10.90
C ASP A 327 -3.52 11.08 10.55
N LYS A 328 -4.15 12.00 9.82
CA LYS A 328 -5.50 11.79 9.29
C LYS A 328 -5.58 10.58 8.37
N ASN A 329 -4.58 10.39 7.51
CA ASN A 329 -4.56 9.24 6.59
C ASN A 329 -4.31 7.92 7.34
N ILE A 330 -3.44 7.90 8.35
CA ILE A 330 -3.20 6.73 9.21
C ILE A 330 -4.48 6.35 9.95
N ILE A 331 -5.13 7.31 10.63
CA ILE A 331 -6.39 7.06 11.34
C ILE A 331 -7.46 6.51 10.38
N CYS A 332 -7.59 7.10 9.20
CA CYS A 332 -8.58 6.68 8.21
C CYS A 332 -8.31 5.27 7.64
N LEU A 333 -7.04 4.84 7.58
CA LEU A 333 -6.65 3.49 7.15
C LEU A 333 -6.79 2.47 8.30
N GLU A 334 -6.42 2.85 9.53
CA GLU A 334 -6.62 2.02 10.73
C GLU A 334 -8.11 1.77 10.97
N ASP A 335 -8.96 2.81 10.85
CA ASP A 335 -10.42 2.68 10.90
C ASP A 335 -10.96 1.75 9.80
N GLN A 336 -10.36 1.73 8.61
CA GLN A 336 -10.75 0.85 7.51
C GLN A 336 -10.36 -0.61 7.76
N ILE A 337 -9.21 -0.85 8.38
CA ILE A 337 -8.74 -2.19 8.77
C ILE A 337 -9.61 -2.75 9.91
N ASP A 338 -9.98 -1.91 10.88
CA ASP A 338 -10.82 -2.31 12.03
C ASP A 338 -12.29 -2.46 11.66
N SER A 339 -12.78 -1.68 10.68
CA SER A 339 -14.12 -1.88 10.12
C SER A 339 -14.15 -3.15 9.26
N LYS A 340 -14.41 -4.30 9.90
CA LYS A 340 -14.71 -5.57 9.22
C LYS A 340 -15.63 -5.31 8.03
N PHE A 341 -15.13 -5.57 6.81
CA PHE A 341 -15.83 -5.48 5.51
C PHE A 341 -17.36 -5.52 5.62
N THR A 342 -17.98 -4.38 5.90
CA THR A 342 -19.40 -4.17 5.63
C THR A 342 -19.47 -3.58 4.23
N ASN A 343 -19.91 -4.44 3.31
CA ASN A 343 -20.18 -4.13 1.91
C ASN A 343 -20.82 -2.74 1.75
N ASP A 344 -20.30 -1.95 0.81
CA ASP A 344 -21.01 -0.95 -0.01
C ASP A 344 -20.47 0.49 -0.07
N ARG A 345 -19.46 0.93 0.70
CA ARG A 345 -19.12 2.39 0.73
C ARG A 345 -17.66 2.83 0.62
N ILE A 346 -16.72 1.91 0.40
CA ILE A 346 -15.28 2.23 0.42
C ILE A 346 -14.81 2.97 -0.86
N HIS A 347 -15.47 2.71 -2.00
CA HIS A 347 -14.90 3.04 -3.30
C HIS A 347 -14.80 4.53 -3.73
N PRO A 348 -15.63 5.49 -3.26
CA PRO A 348 -15.51 6.90 -3.69
C PRO A 348 -14.43 7.68 -2.93
N LYS A 349 -14.20 7.38 -1.65
CA LYS A 349 -13.22 8.10 -0.81
C LYS A 349 -11.77 7.74 -1.15
N ILE A 350 -11.48 6.49 -1.50
CA ILE A 350 -10.13 6.07 -1.94
C ILE A 350 -9.72 6.83 -3.20
N LYS A 351 -10.65 7.06 -4.13
CA LYS A 351 -10.41 7.84 -5.36
C LYS A 351 -10.09 9.31 -5.05
N GLU A 352 -10.78 9.88 -4.07
CA GLU A 352 -10.52 11.25 -3.61
C GLU A 352 -9.13 11.38 -2.98
N ILE A 353 -8.69 10.37 -2.22
CA ILE A 353 -7.38 10.34 -1.56
C ILE A 353 -6.25 10.14 -2.57
N THR A 354 -6.39 9.21 -3.54
CA THR A 354 -5.36 9.01 -4.59
C THR A 354 -5.20 10.23 -5.49
N GLN A 355 -6.30 10.93 -5.78
CA GLN A 355 -6.25 12.17 -6.54
C GLN A 355 -5.60 13.31 -5.74
N LYS A 356 -5.89 13.41 -4.44
CA LYS A 356 -5.19 14.31 -3.51
C LYS A 356 -3.69 14.02 -3.41
N ILE A 357 -3.26 12.76 -3.42
CA ILE A 357 -1.84 12.39 -3.42
C ILE A 357 -1.14 12.82 -4.71
N CYS A 358 -1.78 12.66 -5.87
CA CYS A 358 -1.25 13.15 -7.14
C CYS A 358 -1.12 14.69 -7.15
N ASP A 359 -2.13 15.39 -6.65
CA ASP A 359 -2.11 16.85 -6.53
C ASP A 359 -1.04 17.34 -5.54
N LEU A 360 -0.80 16.59 -4.45
CA LEU A 360 0.24 16.87 -3.47
C LEU A 360 1.66 16.58 -4.01
N ASN A 361 1.85 15.53 -4.81
CA ASN A 361 3.13 15.27 -5.48
C ASN A 361 3.46 16.35 -6.51
N ASN A 362 2.47 16.79 -7.31
CA ASN A 362 2.66 17.92 -8.22
C ASN A 362 2.99 19.22 -7.47
N ARG A 363 2.42 19.44 -6.28
CA ARG A 363 2.77 20.56 -5.40
C ARG A 363 4.17 20.43 -4.79
N LYS A 364 4.59 19.22 -4.40
CA LYS A 364 5.95 18.93 -3.95
C LYS A 364 6.97 19.24 -5.04
N ASP A 365 6.68 18.86 -6.29
CA ASP A 365 7.56 19.16 -7.42
C ASP A 365 7.62 20.67 -7.70
N GLN A 366 6.51 21.39 -7.55
CA GLN A 366 6.48 22.86 -7.62
C GLN A 366 7.24 23.54 -6.47
N ILE A 367 7.16 23.01 -5.25
CA ILE A 367 7.87 23.53 -4.07
C ILE A 367 9.37 23.24 -4.18
N SER A 368 9.76 22.07 -4.66
CA SER A 368 11.16 21.72 -4.89
C SER A 368 11.78 22.63 -5.98
N PHE A 369 11.01 22.97 -7.01
CA PHE A 369 11.39 23.95 -8.04
C PHE A 369 11.45 25.39 -7.51
N PHE A 370 10.58 25.76 -6.55
CA PHE A 370 10.60 27.08 -5.90
C PHE A 370 11.76 27.24 -4.91
N ASN A 371 12.09 26.19 -4.15
CA ASN A 371 13.19 26.20 -3.18
C ASN A 371 14.57 26.23 -3.86
N LEU A 372 14.71 25.64 -5.06
CA LEU A 372 15.94 25.76 -5.85
C LEU A 372 16.12 27.15 -6.48
N ASN A 373 15.05 27.91 -6.72
CA ASN A 373 15.11 29.26 -7.31
C ASN A 373 15.16 30.41 -6.28
N MET A 374 14.79 30.17 -5.00
CA MET A 374 14.85 31.17 -3.93
C MET A 374 16.26 31.41 -3.37
N LEU A 375 17.19 30.48 -3.59
CA LEU A 375 18.62 30.70 -3.33
C LEU A 375 19.27 31.43 -4.50
N ASP A 376 18.82 32.66 -4.78
CA ASP A 376 19.53 33.54 -5.70
C ASP A 376 20.84 33.99 -5.01
N GLN A 377 21.87 33.14 -5.12
CA GLN A 377 23.23 33.33 -4.62
C GLN A 377 23.79 34.70 -5.04
N LYS A 378 23.30 35.28 -6.15
CA LYS A 378 23.67 36.63 -6.59
C LYS A 378 23.14 37.72 -5.66
N SER A 379 21.93 37.58 -5.10
CA SER A 379 21.36 38.55 -4.15
C SER A 379 22.08 38.52 -2.80
N ILE A 380 22.44 37.33 -2.32
CA ILE A 380 23.21 37.11 -1.10
C ILE A 380 24.63 37.65 -1.26
N ASN A 381 25.31 37.33 -2.36
CA ASN A 381 26.64 37.87 -2.65
C ASN A 381 26.65 39.40 -2.79
N LYS A 382 25.57 40.00 -3.32
CA LYS A 382 25.43 41.46 -3.40
C LYS A 382 25.25 42.11 -2.03
N LYS A 383 24.52 41.46 -1.11
CA LYS A 383 24.39 41.92 0.29
C LYS A 383 25.69 41.75 1.08
N ILE A 384 26.39 40.62 0.93
CA ILE A 384 27.71 40.39 1.55
C ILE A 384 28.72 41.44 1.07
N LYS A 385 28.71 41.79 -0.21
CA LYS A 385 29.60 42.83 -0.77
C LYS A 385 29.30 44.23 -0.20
N LYS A 386 28.03 44.55 0.05
CA LYS A 386 27.64 45.80 0.72
C LYS A 386 28.08 45.82 2.20
N LEU A 387 27.96 44.70 2.91
CA LEU A 387 28.37 44.59 4.30
C LEU A 387 29.89 44.70 4.47
N LYS A 388 30.68 44.12 3.55
CA LYS A 388 32.14 44.30 3.53
C LYS A 388 32.55 45.77 3.34
N ASN A 389 31.90 46.48 2.42
CA ASN A 389 32.18 47.91 2.23
C ASN A 389 31.88 48.77 3.48
N ILE A 390 30.79 48.46 4.21
CA ILE A 390 30.44 49.17 5.45
C ILE A 390 31.47 48.87 6.55
N GLN A 391 31.98 47.65 6.59
CA GLN A 391 33.02 47.25 7.55
C GLN A 391 34.35 47.95 7.25
N ASP A 392 34.75 48.04 5.98
CA ASP A 392 35.94 48.78 5.56
C ASP A 392 35.82 50.28 5.89
N GLU A 393 34.63 50.88 5.77
CA GLU A 393 34.38 52.27 6.18
C GLU A 393 34.46 52.48 7.71
N LEU A 394 34.00 51.52 8.50
CA LEU A 394 34.10 51.58 9.96
C LEU A 394 35.55 51.46 10.44
N ASP A 395 36.33 50.55 9.84
CA ASP A 395 37.75 50.37 10.17
C ASP A 395 38.57 51.62 9.79
N GLN A 396 38.24 52.27 8.67
CA GLN A 396 38.84 53.56 8.29
C GLN A 396 38.48 54.68 9.28
N ASN A 397 37.23 54.75 9.72
CA ASN A 397 36.79 55.76 10.70
C ASN A 397 37.43 55.54 12.08
N GLU A 398 37.62 54.30 12.49
CA GLU A 398 38.29 53.96 13.75
C GLU A 398 39.79 54.30 13.68
N PHE A 399 40.43 54.06 12.52
CA PHE A 399 41.80 54.51 12.25
C PHE A 399 41.94 56.04 12.29
N ILE A 400 41.00 56.77 11.69
CA ILE A 400 40.95 58.25 11.74
C ILE A 400 40.80 58.73 13.17
N LEU A 401 39.88 58.15 13.96
CA LEU A 401 39.68 58.48 15.38
C LEU A 401 40.93 58.23 16.23
N LYS A 402 41.65 57.13 15.97
CA LYS A 402 42.88 56.78 16.67
C LYS A 402 44.01 57.75 16.32
N ASN A 403 44.11 58.17 15.06
CA ASN A 403 45.05 59.19 14.62
C ASN A 403 44.70 60.59 15.11
N PHE A 404 43.41 60.94 15.21
CA PHE A 404 42.94 62.20 15.77
C PHE A 404 43.23 62.32 17.27
N LYS A 405 43.04 61.24 18.04
CA LYS A 405 43.46 61.18 19.45
C LYS A 405 44.98 61.31 19.60
N ASN A 406 45.76 60.69 18.71
CA ASN A 406 47.22 60.78 18.77
C ASN A 406 47.78 62.14 18.32
N SER A 407 47.12 62.85 17.39
CA SER A 407 47.56 64.18 16.92
C SER A 407 47.23 65.28 17.93
N ILE A 408 46.09 65.18 18.63
CA ILE A 408 45.69 66.14 19.67
C ILE A 408 46.61 66.09 20.90
N PHE A 409 47.18 64.93 21.21
CA PHE A 409 48.01 64.75 22.42
C PHE A 409 49.52 64.86 22.19
N LYS A 410 50.03 64.98 20.95
CA LYS A 410 51.48 65.06 20.67
C LYS A 410 52.01 66.37 20.08
N ASN A 411 51.17 67.30 19.62
CA ASN A 411 51.66 68.58 19.10
C ASN A 411 51.68 69.68 20.18
N SER A 412 52.89 69.99 20.64
CA SER A 412 53.26 71.04 21.61
C SER A 412 53.06 72.48 21.10
N ILE A 413 52.07 72.73 20.24
CA ILE A 413 51.81 74.07 19.66
C ILE A 413 50.60 74.77 20.29
N PHE A 414 49.74 74.06 21.05
CA PHE A 414 48.53 74.67 21.64
C PHE A 414 48.70 75.33 23.02
N SER A 415 49.89 75.35 23.62
CA SER A 415 50.14 76.16 24.83
C SER A 415 50.15 77.68 24.54
N LYS A 416 50.23 78.09 23.26
CA LYS A 416 50.16 79.51 22.85
C LYS A 416 48.79 79.97 22.32
N TYR A 417 47.77 79.09 22.29
CA TYR A 417 46.41 79.45 21.88
C TYR A 417 45.36 79.33 22.99
N ASN A 418 45.77 79.06 24.23
CA ASN A 418 44.87 79.02 25.40
C ASN A 418 44.44 80.40 25.92
N VAL A 419 44.82 81.50 25.25
CA VAL A 419 44.42 82.86 25.66
C VAL A 419 43.26 83.42 24.83
N LEU A 420 42.71 82.66 23.87
CA LEU A 420 41.60 83.13 23.01
C LEU A 420 40.39 82.18 22.92
N ILE A 421 40.27 81.17 23.80
CA ILE A 421 39.20 80.16 23.72
C ILE A 421 38.43 80.03 25.04
N ASP A 422 38.06 81.16 25.64
CA ASP A 422 37.16 81.21 26.81
C ASP A 422 35.80 81.87 26.51
N THR A 423 35.56 82.26 25.26
CA THR A 423 34.30 82.92 24.85
C THR A 423 33.52 82.17 23.78
N ASN A 424 33.84 80.90 23.51
CA ASN A 424 33.09 80.13 22.51
C ASN A 424 31.97 79.28 23.16
N PRO A 425 30.68 79.69 23.07
CA PRO A 425 29.55 78.98 23.69
C PRO A 425 29.42 77.53 23.23
N GLN A 426 29.89 77.22 22.01
CA GLN A 426 29.83 75.89 21.42
C GLN A 426 30.72 74.86 22.14
N LYS A 427 31.82 75.28 22.79
CA LYS A 427 32.68 74.38 23.57
C LYS A 427 32.03 73.97 24.90
N LYS A 428 31.35 74.90 25.59
CA LYS A 428 30.58 74.61 26.81
C LYS A 428 29.37 73.72 26.52
N GLU A 429 28.76 73.88 25.34
CA GLU A 429 27.66 73.02 24.89
C GLU A 429 28.16 71.61 24.54
N PHE A 430 29.32 71.50 23.89
CA PHE A 430 29.97 70.21 23.60
C PHE A 430 30.43 69.47 24.86
N GLU A 431 30.98 70.18 25.85
CA GLU A 431 31.33 69.59 27.16
C GLU A 431 30.08 69.15 27.95
N LYS A 432 28.99 69.94 27.93
CA LYS A 432 27.70 69.52 28.51
C LYS A 432 27.17 68.25 27.83
N HIS A 433 27.28 68.15 26.50
CA HIS A 433 26.87 66.97 25.76
C HIS A 433 27.74 65.74 26.05
N LEU A 434 29.06 65.89 26.23
CA LEU A 434 29.95 64.80 26.62
C LEU A 434 29.65 64.29 28.05
N ILE A 435 29.37 65.21 28.98
CA ILE A 435 28.97 64.86 30.36
C ILE A 435 27.61 64.18 30.37
N GLN A 436 26.65 64.64 29.56
CA GLN A 436 25.35 64.00 29.42
C GLN A 436 25.49 62.58 28.82
N ARG A 437 26.33 62.43 27.79
CA ARG A 437 26.63 61.13 27.18
C ARG A 437 27.30 60.14 28.15
N GLN A 438 28.15 60.62 29.06
CA GLN A 438 28.69 59.79 30.15
C GLN A 438 27.61 59.36 31.15
N LYS A 439 26.66 60.24 31.51
CA LYS A 439 25.52 59.91 32.37
C LYS A 439 24.59 58.88 31.71
N ASP A 440 24.31 59.04 30.43
CA ASP A 440 23.42 58.14 29.68
C ASP A 440 24.07 56.75 29.52
N LEU A 441 25.38 56.68 29.27
CA LEU A 441 26.13 55.42 29.27
C LEU A 441 26.14 54.73 30.64
N HIS A 442 26.22 55.49 31.72
CA HIS A 442 26.15 54.94 33.08
C HIS A 442 24.75 54.42 33.42
N LEU A 443 23.70 55.09 32.93
CA LEU A 443 22.31 54.67 33.05
C LEU A 443 22.03 53.41 32.21
N PHE A 444 22.60 53.34 31.01
CA PHE A 444 22.53 52.16 30.14
C PHE A 444 23.23 50.94 30.76
N LYS A 445 24.38 51.16 31.42
CA LYS A 445 25.09 50.10 32.17
C LYS A 445 24.31 49.61 33.39
N GLY A 446 23.58 50.51 34.06
CA GLY A 446 22.63 50.15 35.13
C GLY A 446 21.43 49.32 34.62
N ILE A 447 20.91 49.63 33.43
CA ILE A 447 19.83 48.87 32.78
C ILE A 447 20.31 47.47 32.38
N LEU A 448 21.53 47.34 31.85
CA LEU A 448 22.11 46.05 31.46
C LEU A 448 22.36 45.13 32.67
N ASN A 449 22.77 45.69 33.81
CA ASN A 449 22.91 44.94 35.06
C ASN A 449 21.55 44.49 35.63
N ASN A 450 20.50 45.31 35.49
CA ASN A 450 19.14 44.94 35.89
C ASN A 450 18.50 43.91 34.93
N LEU A 451 18.86 43.90 33.64
CA LEU A 451 18.42 42.86 32.71
C LEU A 451 19.09 41.50 33.01
N ASN A 452 20.36 41.53 33.43
CA ASN A 452 21.06 40.31 33.85
C ASN A 452 20.56 39.74 35.18
N SER A 453 20.00 40.56 36.08
CA SER A 453 19.37 40.07 37.32
C SER A 453 17.96 39.49 37.10
N ILE A 454 17.30 39.82 35.98
CA ILE A 454 15.99 39.26 35.59
C ILE A 454 16.10 37.83 35.03
N LYS A 455 17.31 37.35 34.67
CA LYS A 455 17.53 35.96 34.22
C LYS A 455 17.21 34.88 35.26
N ASN A 456 16.97 35.23 36.53
CA ASN A 456 16.72 34.28 37.62
C ASN A 456 15.31 34.35 38.23
N ILE A 457 14.32 34.93 37.55
CA ILE A 457 12.93 34.88 38.03
C ILE A 457 12.10 34.07 37.04
N GLU A 458 11.94 32.78 37.36
CA GLU A 458 10.92 31.94 36.74
C GLU A 458 9.55 32.57 36.97
N VAL A 459 8.82 32.77 35.88
CA VAL A 459 7.46 33.31 35.81
C VAL A 459 7.36 34.83 36.04
N LEU A 460 7.45 35.59 34.95
CA LEU A 460 6.95 36.96 34.91
C LEU A 460 6.18 37.21 33.61
N ASP A 461 5.01 37.81 33.79
CA ASP A 461 3.95 38.07 32.82
C ASP A 461 4.47 38.84 31.58
N LEU A 462 4.23 38.26 30.39
CA LEU A 462 4.74 38.75 29.09
C LEU A 462 4.33 40.20 28.81
N ASP A 463 3.18 40.64 29.32
CA ASP A 463 2.66 41.99 29.15
C ASP A 463 3.50 43.06 29.88
N ILE A 464 4.12 42.70 31.01
CA ILE A 464 4.99 43.62 31.77
C ILE A 464 6.33 43.79 31.07
N LEU A 465 6.86 42.70 30.48
CA LEU A 465 8.08 42.72 29.67
C LEU A 465 7.89 43.53 28.39
N GLN A 466 6.75 43.35 27.71
CA GLN A 466 6.46 44.08 26.48
C GLN A 466 6.30 45.58 26.74
N LYS A 467 5.66 45.96 27.86
CA LYS A 467 5.50 47.37 28.25
C LYS A 467 6.83 48.03 28.66
N LYS A 468 7.70 47.31 29.37
CA LYS A 468 9.06 47.78 29.69
C LYS A 468 9.95 47.87 28.46
N TYR A 469 9.82 46.95 27.51
CA TYR A 469 10.57 46.97 26.25
C TYR A 469 10.18 48.16 25.38
N LEU A 470 8.89 48.46 25.24
CA LEU A 470 8.40 49.64 24.54
C LEU A 470 8.91 50.95 25.17
N ASP A 471 8.92 51.05 26.50
CA ASP A 471 9.43 52.22 27.22
C ASP A 471 10.95 52.39 27.01
N LEU A 472 11.70 51.28 26.94
CA LEU A 472 13.14 51.27 26.67
C LEU A 472 13.48 51.60 25.20
N SER A 473 12.67 51.12 24.25
CA SER A 473 12.81 51.47 22.82
C SER A 473 12.60 52.96 22.61
N SER A 474 11.58 53.55 23.23
CA SER A 474 11.31 54.99 23.11
C SER A 474 12.45 55.87 23.64
N LYS A 475 13.12 55.42 24.71
CA LYS A 475 14.31 56.10 25.28
C LYS A 475 15.54 55.95 24.38
N LYS A 476 15.70 54.79 23.71
CA LYS A 476 16.77 54.54 22.73
C LYS A 476 16.62 55.44 21.49
N ASP A 477 15.41 55.59 20.98
CA ASP A 477 15.14 56.44 19.81
C ASP A 477 15.43 57.91 20.12
N LYS A 478 15.11 58.38 21.33
CA LYS A 478 15.46 59.72 21.78
C LYS A 478 16.98 59.95 21.84
N ILE A 479 17.73 58.96 22.34
CA ILE A 479 19.21 59.01 22.38
C ILE A 479 19.80 59.04 20.97
N ASN A 480 19.26 58.26 20.02
CA ASN A 480 19.72 58.28 18.63
C ASN A 480 19.46 59.63 17.94
N LEU A 481 18.32 60.26 18.22
CA LEU A 481 17.99 61.58 17.72
C LEU A 481 18.97 62.65 18.26
N ASP A 482 19.31 62.56 19.55
CA ASP A 482 20.31 63.42 20.17
C ASP A 482 21.71 63.19 19.56
N LEU A 483 22.05 61.96 19.15
CA LEU A 483 23.31 61.61 18.47
C LEU A 483 23.39 62.17 17.04
N GLU A 484 22.30 62.12 16.29
CA GLU A 484 22.23 62.72 14.95
C GLU A 484 22.37 64.24 15.03
N HIS A 485 21.73 64.87 16.03
CA HIS A 485 21.88 66.30 16.29
C HIS A 485 23.33 66.68 16.66
N LEU A 486 23.99 65.84 17.47
CA LEU A 486 25.40 66.02 17.82
C LEU A 486 26.33 65.89 16.60
N ASN A 487 26.09 64.91 15.74
CA ASN A 487 26.82 64.75 14.49
C ASN A 487 26.59 65.93 13.53
N PHE A 488 25.38 66.47 13.50
CA PHE A 488 25.07 67.70 12.76
C PHE A 488 25.85 68.91 13.28
N ILE A 489 25.92 69.10 14.60
CA ILE A 489 26.70 70.17 15.23
C ILE A 489 28.21 70.00 14.92
N ILE A 490 28.75 68.78 15.04
CA ILE A 490 30.16 68.49 14.71
C ILE A 490 30.46 68.79 13.24
N LYS A 491 29.53 68.45 12.33
CA LYS A 491 29.69 68.69 10.89
C LYS A 491 29.63 70.18 10.54
N ASN A 492 28.84 70.98 11.26
CA ASN A 492 28.80 72.43 11.09
C ASN A 492 30.04 73.12 11.65
N LEU A 493 30.52 72.69 12.82
CA LEU A 493 31.78 73.15 13.42
C LEU A 493 33.00 72.85 12.53
N ALA A 494 33.05 71.67 11.92
CA ALA A 494 34.14 71.27 11.01
C ALA A 494 34.17 72.07 9.70
N ASN A 495 33.02 72.64 9.28
CA ASN A 495 32.89 73.38 8.03
C ASN A 495 33.05 74.90 8.20
N GLY A 496 33.41 75.39 9.40
CA GLY A 496 33.67 76.82 9.63
C GLY A 496 32.46 77.73 9.39
N LYS A 497 31.24 77.20 9.44
CA LYS A 497 30.01 78.00 9.41
C LYS A 497 29.57 78.21 10.86
N THR A 498 29.77 79.44 11.36
CA THR A 498 29.13 79.91 12.59
C THR A 498 27.62 79.90 12.47
#